data_AF-A0AAW7G6N7-F1
#
_entry.id   AF-A0AAW7G6N7-F1
#
_cell.length_a   1.000
_cell.length_b   1.000
_cell.length_c   1.000
_cell.angle_alpha   90.00
_cell.angle_beta   90.00
_cell.angle_gamma   90.00
#
_symmetry.space_group_name_H-M   'P 1'
#
loop_
_entity.id
_entity.type
_entity.pdbx_description
1 polymer ?
#
loop_
_entity_poly.entity_id
_entity_poly.type
_entity_poly.pdbx_seq_one_letter_code
_entity_poly.pdbx_strand_id
1 'polypeptide(L)'
;MNENAGESESVSATRLAPVLFAALLSMICFFTSIIIIPQVFSCMAIGAAETGYFLSFISLVAVGAAAMMPRLIARLREYGNLYTAFSCYAAGHFIFSFADNVVFYIAGGVLMSCGFGLSVPLVNHMTVEQSHARVRGRNLAWLSMAIFSGQFLSSFMEIILGDSSVVFRGTATIAVAVIVALMVIHRKRRFKTA
;
A
#
# COMPACT_ATOMS: atom_id res chain seq x y z
N MET A 1 25.07 32.03 4.04
CA MET A 1 24.60 30.69 3.63
C MET A 1 24.25 29.95 4.91
N ASN A 2 22.96 29.79 5.22
CA ASN A 2 22.52 29.28 6.53
C ASN A 2 22.77 27.76 6.62
N GLU A 3 23.79 27.35 7.37
CA GLU A 3 24.11 25.94 7.67
C GLU A 3 22.91 25.20 8.32
N ASN A 4 22.05 25.94 9.05
CA ASN A 4 20.82 25.40 9.66
C ASN A 4 19.74 24.94 8.66
N ALA A 5 19.79 25.39 7.39
CA ALA A 5 18.80 24.96 6.39
C ALA A 5 19.07 23.53 5.90
N GLY A 6 20.35 23.16 5.71
CA GLY A 6 20.76 21.85 5.19
C GLY A 6 20.55 20.70 6.19
N GLU A 7 20.75 20.94 7.49
CA GLU A 7 20.43 19.95 8.53
C GLU A 7 18.91 19.69 8.63
N SER A 8 18.09 20.74 8.54
CA SER A 8 16.62 20.58 8.62
C SER A 8 16.03 19.81 7.42
N GLU A 9 16.60 20.00 6.22
CA GLU A 9 16.15 19.30 5.00
C GLU A 9 16.58 17.83 4.98
N SER A 10 17.83 17.52 5.35
CA SER A 10 18.37 16.16 5.33
C SER A 10 17.74 15.25 6.40
N VAL A 11 17.43 15.80 7.58
CA VAL A 11 16.71 15.09 8.65
C VAL A 11 15.25 14.83 8.26
N SER A 12 14.58 15.77 7.57
CA SER A 12 13.22 15.59 7.04
C SER A 12 13.17 14.50 5.97
N ALA A 13 14.13 14.49 5.04
CA ALA A 13 14.21 13.48 3.97
C ALA A 13 14.44 12.07 4.54
N THR A 14 15.33 11.94 5.53
CA THR A 14 15.61 10.66 6.19
C THR A 14 14.37 10.13 6.92
N ARG A 15 13.61 10.98 7.62
CA ARG A 15 12.41 10.54 8.35
C ARG A 15 11.27 10.07 7.44
N LEU A 16 11.06 10.74 6.32
CA LEU A 16 9.98 10.43 5.37
C LEU A 16 10.28 9.25 4.44
N ALA A 17 11.55 8.86 4.26
CA ALA A 17 11.89 7.77 3.34
C ALA A 17 11.07 6.47 3.53
N PRO A 18 10.81 5.96 4.76
CA PRO A 18 9.97 4.76 4.94
C PRO A 18 8.49 5.01 4.68
N VAL A 19 8.02 6.25 4.83
CA VAL A 19 6.65 6.65 4.53
C VAL A 19 6.44 6.63 3.02
N LEU A 20 7.39 7.23 2.27
CA LEU A 20 7.39 7.21 0.80
C LEU A 20 7.55 5.79 0.25
N PHE A 21 8.42 4.99 0.88
CA PHE A 21 8.57 3.57 0.56
C PHE A 21 7.24 2.82 0.78
N ALA A 22 6.63 2.95 1.96
CA ALA A 22 5.35 2.32 2.24
C ALA A 22 4.25 2.76 1.26
N ALA A 23 4.21 4.04 0.87
CA ALA A 23 3.28 4.56 -0.12
C ALA A 23 3.46 3.88 -1.48
N LEU A 24 4.69 3.88 -2.01
CA LEU A 24 5.02 3.26 -3.29
C LEU A 24 4.63 1.78 -3.31
N LEU A 25 5.01 1.02 -2.27
CA LEU A 25 4.75 -0.42 -2.21
C LEU A 25 3.27 -0.74 -1.98
N SER A 26 2.53 0.10 -1.25
CA SER A 26 1.07 -0.05 -1.11
C SER A 26 0.37 0.10 -2.46
N MET A 27 0.82 1.04 -3.28
CA MET A 27 0.25 1.25 -4.61
C MET A 27 0.56 0.09 -5.56
N ILE A 28 1.77 -0.49 -5.50
CA ILE A 28 2.07 -1.72 -6.25
C ILE A 28 1.14 -2.84 -5.80
N CYS A 29 1.05 -3.09 -4.48
CA CYS A 29 0.21 -4.17 -3.96
C CYS A 29 -1.26 -4.01 -4.36
N PHE A 30 -1.81 -2.80 -4.32
CA PHE A 30 -3.22 -2.58 -4.66
C PHE A 30 -3.46 -2.60 -6.17
N PHE A 31 -2.70 -1.81 -6.95
CA PHE A 31 -3.00 -1.64 -8.37
C PHE A 31 -2.65 -2.85 -9.22
N THR A 32 -1.70 -3.70 -8.80
CA THR A 32 -1.45 -4.97 -9.50
C THR A 32 -2.72 -5.81 -9.59
N SER A 33 -3.53 -5.87 -8.51
CA SER A 33 -4.81 -6.60 -8.56
C SER A 33 -5.87 -5.87 -9.38
N ILE A 34 -5.96 -4.54 -9.27
CA ILE A 34 -6.95 -3.75 -10.02
C ILE A 34 -6.76 -3.93 -11.54
N ILE A 35 -5.51 -4.05 -11.98
CA ILE A 35 -5.15 -4.26 -13.38
C ILE A 35 -5.45 -5.71 -13.82
N ILE A 36 -5.09 -6.70 -13.01
CA ILE A 36 -5.12 -8.12 -13.40
C ILE A 36 -6.51 -8.75 -13.27
N ILE A 37 -7.27 -8.40 -12.23
CA ILE A 37 -8.57 -9.06 -11.97
C ILE A 37 -9.54 -8.98 -13.15
N PRO A 38 -9.69 -7.85 -13.88
CA PRO A 38 -10.54 -7.79 -15.06
C PRO A 38 -10.20 -8.84 -16.13
N GLN A 39 -8.91 -9.08 -16.36
CA GLN A 39 -8.46 -10.12 -17.29
C GLN A 39 -8.82 -11.52 -16.78
N VAL A 40 -8.57 -11.78 -15.50
CA VAL A 40 -8.92 -13.07 -14.88
C VAL A 40 -10.42 -13.33 -14.95
N PHE A 41 -11.24 -12.33 -14.63
CA PHE A 41 -12.70 -12.42 -14.69
C PHE A 41 -13.18 -12.67 -16.12
N SER A 42 -12.56 -12.04 -17.12
CA SER A 42 -12.84 -12.34 -18.53
C SER A 42 -12.55 -13.80 -18.89
N CYS A 43 -11.43 -14.37 -18.42
CA CYS A 43 -11.13 -15.80 -18.60
C CYS A 43 -12.11 -16.73 -17.87
N MET A 44 -12.74 -16.25 -16.79
CA MET A 44 -13.80 -16.96 -16.05
C MET A 44 -15.20 -16.75 -16.65
N ALA A 45 -15.31 -16.11 -17.83
CA ALA A 45 -16.57 -15.73 -18.48
C ALA A 45 -17.48 -14.82 -17.61
N ILE A 46 -16.87 -14.03 -16.71
CA ILE A 46 -17.56 -12.98 -15.94
C ILE A 46 -17.62 -11.71 -16.80
N GLY A 47 -18.80 -11.09 -16.88
CA GLY A 47 -19.03 -9.92 -17.71
C GLY A 47 -18.35 -8.63 -17.22
N ALA A 48 -18.34 -7.63 -18.11
CA ALA A 48 -17.77 -6.31 -17.81
C ALA A 48 -18.54 -5.56 -16.72
N ALA A 49 -19.87 -5.74 -16.65
CA ALA A 49 -20.70 -5.11 -15.63
C ALA A 49 -20.38 -5.64 -14.24
N GLU A 50 -20.28 -6.96 -14.09
CA GLU A 50 -19.94 -7.64 -12.84
C GLU A 50 -18.52 -7.29 -12.39
N THR A 51 -17.58 -7.22 -13.33
CA THR A 51 -16.22 -6.72 -13.07
C THR A 51 -16.26 -5.28 -12.54
N GLY A 52 -17.07 -4.40 -13.14
CA GLY A 52 -17.28 -3.03 -12.68
C GLY A 52 -17.88 -2.94 -11.27
N TYR A 53 -18.86 -3.79 -10.96
CA TYR A 53 -19.45 -3.90 -9.63
C TYR A 53 -18.41 -4.38 -8.60
N PHE A 54 -17.59 -5.35 -8.95
CA PHE A 54 -16.52 -5.84 -8.09
C PHE A 54 -15.48 -4.75 -7.78
N LEU A 55 -15.03 -3.99 -8.78
CA LEU A 55 -14.08 -2.88 -8.58
C LEU A 55 -14.67 -1.73 -7.74
N SER A 56 -15.96 -1.46 -7.92
CA SER A 56 -16.69 -0.47 -7.11
C SER A 56 -16.86 -0.95 -5.66
N PHE A 57 -17.14 -2.24 -5.46
CA PHE A 57 -17.17 -2.87 -4.14
C PHE A 57 -15.82 -2.78 -3.42
N ILE A 58 -14.71 -3.10 -4.11
CA ILE A 58 -13.35 -2.94 -3.60
C ILE A 58 -13.11 -1.50 -3.12
N SER A 59 -13.55 -0.50 -3.90
CA SER A 59 -13.39 0.92 -3.56
C SER A 59 -14.21 1.29 -2.31
N LEU A 60 -15.43 0.77 -2.19
CA LEU A 60 -16.27 0.98 -1.01
C LEU A 60 -15.64 0.39 0.27
N VAL A 61 -15.11 -0.84 0.19
CA VAL A 61 -14.41 -1.48 1.31
C VAL A 61 -13.19 -0.66 1.73
N ALA A 62 -12.43 -0.15 0.76
CA ALA A 62 -11.26 0.68 1.04
C ALA A 62 -11.62 1.97 1.80
N VAL A 63 -12.71 2.65 1.41
CA VAL A 63 -13.22 3.82 2.13
C VAL A 63 -13.66 3.45 3.55
N GLY A 64 -14.37 2.32 3.71
CA GLY A 64 -14.76 1.81 5.04
C GLY A 64 -13.56 1.54 5.95
N ALA A 65 -12.52 0.89 5.42
CA ALA A 65 -11.29 0.63 6.16
C ALA A 65 -10.54 1.94 6.50
N ALA A 66 -10.50 2.91 5.57
CA ALA A 66 -9.93 4.23 5.81
C ALA A 66 -10.64 5.00 6.94
N ALA A 67 -11.97 4.87 7.05
CA ALA A 67 -12.72 5.46 8.15
C ALA A 67 -12.36 4.84 9.52
N MET A 68 -11.90 3.59 9.55
CA MET A 68 -11.48 2.90 10.76
C MET A 68 -10.02 3.20 11.16
N MET A 69 -9.19 3.67 10.24
CA MET A 69 -7.76 3.95 10.44
C MET A 69 -7.45 4.80 11.68
N PRO A 70 -8.17 5.91 11.99
CA PRO A 70 -7.88 6.71 13.19
C PRO A 70 -8.02 5.92 14.50
N ARG A 71 -9.00 5.01 14.57
CA ARG A 71 -9.20 4.15 15.74
C ARG A 71 -8.12 3.08 15.87
N LEU A 72 -7.63 2.56 14.74
CA LEU A 72 -6.55 1.58 14.73
C LEU A 72 -5.21 2.21 15.13
N ILE A 73 -4.90 3.41 14.64
CA ILE A 73 -3.68 4.14 15.03
C ILE A 73 -3.66 4.39 16.54
N ALA A 74 -4.80 4.73 17.15
CA ALA A 74 -4.87 4.93 18.60
C ALA A 74 -4.46 3.68 19.41
N ARG A 75 -4.63 2.47 18.84
CA ARG A 75 -4.25 1.20 19.48
C ARG A 75 -2.88 0.68 19.05
N LEU A 76 -2.56 0.78 17.76
CA LEU A 76 -1.42 0.11 17.12
C LEU A 76 -0.27 1.06 16.80
N ARG A 77 -0.49 2.38 16.90
CA ARG A 77 0.39 3.44 16.39
C ARG A 77 0.59 3.32 14.87
N GLU A 78 1.29 4.29 14.28
CA GLU A 78 1.45 4.39 12.83
C GLU A 78 2.07 3.12 12.22
N TYR A 79 3.21 2.66 12.73
CA TYR A 79 3.90 1.49 12.17
C TYR A 79 3.12 0.18 12.37
N GLY A 80 2.43 0.01 13.50
CA GLY A 80 1.57 -1.16 13.72
C GLY A 80 0.40 -1.21 12.74
N ASN A 81 -0.16 -0.04 12.40
CA ASN A 81 -1.19 0.06 11.37
C ASN A 81 -0.64 -0.23 9.97
N LEU A 82 0.60 0.21 9.64
CA LEU A 82 1.26 -0.21 8.39
C LEU A 82 1.49 -1.73 8.33
N TYR A 83 1.94 -2.36 9.41
CA TYR A 83 2.09 -3.83 9.44
C TYR A 83 0.76 -4.54 9.19
N THR A 84 -0.32 -4.02 9.79
CA THR A 84 -1.68 -4.53 9.58
C THR A 84 -2.09 -4.39 8.12
N ALA A 85 -1.89 -3.21 7.53
CA ALA A 85 -2.19 -2.95 6.12
C ALA A 85 -1.46 -3.92 5.17
N PHE A 86 -0.15 -4.08 5.34
CA PHE A 86 0.63 -5.02 4.52
C PHE A 86 0.30 -6.49 4.80
N SER A 87 -0.12 -6.84 6.01
CA SER A 87 -0.62 -8.19 6.31
C SER A 87 -1.92 -8.47 5.57
N CYS A 88 -2.83 -7.49 5.51
CA CYS A 88 -4.05 -7.57 4.72
C CYS A 88 -3.77 -7.69 3.21
N TYR A 89 -2.81 -6.93 2.68
CA TYR A 89 -2.34 -7.11 1.29
C TYR A 89 -1.80 -8.52 1.05
N ALA A 90 -0.87 -8.98 1.90
CA ALA A 90 -0.27 -10.31 1.76
C ALA A 90 -1.33 -11.41 1.78
N ALA A 91 -2.27 -11.36 2.72
CA ALA A 91 -3.35 -12.33 2.82
C ALA A 91 -4.31 -12.27 1.62
N GLY A 92 -4.70 -11.07 1.17
CA GLY A 92 -5.57 -10.91 0.00
C GLY A 92 -4.96 -11.48 -1.28
N HIS A 93 -3.69 -11.15 -1.53
CA HIS A 93 -2.94 -11.69 -2.67
C HIS A 93 -2.68 -13.18 -2.57
N PHE A 94 -2.42 -13.70 -1.37
CA PHE A 94 -2.28 -15.13 -1.16
C PHE A 94 -3.59 -15.85 -1.52
N ILE A 95 -4.75 -15.33 -1.11
CA ILE A 95 -6.05 -15.88 -1.50
C ILE A 95 -6.24 -15.84 -3.03
N PHE A 96 -5.94 -14.71 -3.68
CA PHE A 96 -6.05 -14.62 -5.15
C PHE A 96 -5.21 -15.64 -5.89
N SER A 97 -4.06 -16.03 -5.34
CA SER A 97 -3.16 -16.98 -6.01
C SER A 97 -3.66 -18.43 -6.07
N PHE A 98 -4.70 -18.76 -5.32
CA PHE A 98 -5.38 -20.07 -5.32
C PHE A 98 -6.88 -19.94 -5.64
N ALA A 99 -7.33 -18.75 -6.09
CA ALA A 99 -8.73 -18.51 -6.35
C ALA A 99 -9.17 -19.23 -7.62
N ASP A 100 -10.13 -20.14 -7.48
CA ASP A 100 -10.76 -20.88 -8.58
C ASP A 100 -12.18 -20.39 -8.88
N ASN A 101 -12.73 -19.52 -8.03
CA ASN A 101 -14.07 -18.99 -8.13
C ASN A 101 -14.17 -17.56 -7.57
N VAL A 102 -15.28 -16.89 -7.89
CA VAL A 102 -15.51 -15.48 -7.53
C VAL A 102 -15.56 -15.22 -6.01
N VAL A 103 -15.92 -16.21 -5.20
CA VAL A 103 -16.01 -16.05 -3.74
C VAL A 103 -14.63 -15.80 -3.13
N PHE A 104 -13.60 -16.51 -3.61
CA PHE A 104 -12.22 -16.24 -3.21
C PHE A 104 -11.76 -14.85 -3.65
N TYR A 105 -12.17 -14.38 -4.83
CA TYR A 105 -11.87 -13.02 -5.26
C TYR A 105 -12.58 -11.96 -4.40
N ILE A 106 -13.79 -12.20 -3.93
CA ILE A 106 -14.47 -11.32 -2.97
C ILE A 106 -13.71 -11.28 -1.65
N ALA A 107 -13.36 -12.45 -1.09
CA ALA A 107 -12.62 -12.54 0.17
C ALA A 107 -11.24 -11.87 0.09
N GLY A 108 -10.47 -12.18 -0.97
CA GLY A 108 -9.18 -11.56 -1.24
C GLY A 108 -9.29 -10.05 -1.49
N GLY A 109 -10.33 -9.63 -2.22
CA GLY A 109 -10.63 -8.23 -2.50
C GLY A 109 -10.92 -7.42 -1.24
N VAL A 110 -11.69 -7.98 -0.30
CA VAL A 110 -11.94 -7.34 1.01
C VAL A 110 -10.63 -7.11 1.76
N LEU A 111 -9.79 -8.14 1.89
CA LEU A 111 -8.51 -8.02 2.60
C LEU A 111 -7.57 -7.04 1.90
N MET A 112 -7.41 -7.14 0.59
CA MET A 112 -6.59 -6.22 -0.18
C MET A 112 -7.07 -4.76 -0.06
N SER A 113 -8.38 -4.52 -0.13
CA SER A 113 -8.97 -3.19 0.06
C SER A 113 -8.77 -2.65 1.47
N CYS A 114 -8.86 -3.50 2.50
CA CYS A 114 -8.48 -3.13 3.85
C CYS A 114 -7.02 -2.71 3.92
N GLY A 115 -6.11 -3.42 3.24
CA GLY A 115 -4.71 -3.03 3.09
C GLY A 115 -4.56 -1.61 2.54
N PHE A 116 -5.32 -1.27 1.51
CA PHE A 116 -5.32 0.08 0.93
C PHE A 116 -5.89 1.15 1.86
N GLY A 117 -7.07 0.91 2.41
CA GLY A 117 -7.73 1.87 3.31
C GLY A 117 -6.92 2.16 4.57
N LEU A 118 -6.13 1.19 5.05
CA LEU A 118 -5.29 1.36 6.21
C LEU A 118 -3.90 1.95 5.89
N SER A 119 -3.41 1.87 4.65
CA SER A 119 -2.08 2.35 4.28
C SER A 119 -2.08 3.76 3.72
N VAL A 120 -2.73 4.01 2.57
CA VAL A 120 -2.61 5.26 1.80
C VAL A 120 -3.06 6.49 2.62
N PRO A 121 -4.21 6.45 3.32
CA PRO A 121 -4.60 7.55 4.21
C PRO A 121 -3.61 7.78 5.35
N LEU A 122 -3.01 6.71 5.90
CA LEU A 122 -2.03 6.80 6.97
C LEU A 122 -0.72 7.43 6.47
N VAL A 123 -0.15 7.00 5.35
CA VAL A 123 1.12 7.60 4.85
C VAL A 123 0.95 9.08 4.50
N ASN A 124 -0.26 9.47 4.05
CA ASN A 124 -0.61 10.88 3.89
C ASN A 124 -0.63 11.62 5.24
N HIS A 125 -1.30 11.06 6.25
CA HIS A 125 -1.32 11.61 7.60
C HIS A 125 0.11 11.74 8.19
N MET A 126 0.92 10.68 8.13
CA MET A 126 2.32 10.67 8.58
C MET A 126 3.14 11.76 7.87
N THR A 127 2.92 11.96 6.58
CA THR A 127 3.63 12.99 5.81
C THR A 127 3.27 14.39 6.31
N VAL A 128 2.00 14.65 6.60
CA VAL A 128 1.54 15.95 7.14
C VAL A 128 2.09 16.19 8.55
N GLU A 129 2.02 15.19 9.43
CA GLU A 129 2.47 15.31 10.83
C GLU A 129 3.98 15.44 10.96
N GLN A 130 4.76 14.70 10.15
CA GLN A 130 6.21 14.70 10.22
C GLN A 130 6.86 15.88 9.47
N SER A 131 6.07 16.63 8.70
CA SER A 131 6.58 17.76 7.90
C SER A 131 6.35 19.11 8.58
N HIS A 132 7.42 19.89 8.67
CA HIS A 132 7.32 21.31 9.01
C HIS A 132 6.51 22.07 7.96
N ALA A 133 5.69 23.04 8.39
CA ALA A 133 4.76 23.77 7.52
C ALA A 133 5.43 24.36 6.26
N ARG A 134 6.66 24.88 6.40
CA ARG A 134 7.45 25.47 5.31
C ARG A 134 7.79 24.50 4.15
N VAL A 135 7.94 23.21 4.44
CA VAL A 135 8.34 22.18 3.44
C VAL A 135 7.26 21.14 3.17
N ARG A 136 6.11 21.23 3.87
CA ARG A 136 5.00 20.27 3.78
C ARG A 136 4.49 20.07 2.35
N GLY A 137 4.31 21.14 1.58
CA GLY A 137 3.87 21.05 0.19
C GLY A 137 4.82 20.21 -0.67
N ARG A 138 6.14 20.41 -0.51
CA ARG A 138 7.17 19.62 -1.22
C ARG A 138 7.15 18.15 -0.80
N ASN A 139 6.99 17.87 0.48
CA ASN A 139 6.93 16.49 0.99
C ASN A 139 5.67 15.75 0.53
N LEU A 140 4.53 16.45 0.45
CA LEU A 140 3.31 15.92 -0.17
C LEU A 140 3.50 15.67 -1.67
N ALA A 141 4.25 16.53 -2.38
CA ALA A 141 4.60 16.25 -3.77
C ALA A 141 5.46 14.99 -3.91
N TRP A 142 6.44 14.76 -3.01
CA TRP A 142 7.19 13.51 -2.95
C TRP A 142 6.30 12.30 -2.68
N LEU A 143 5.33 12.43 -1.77
CA LEU A 143 4.34 11.39 -1.52
C LEU A 143 3.51 11.09 -2.77
N SER A 144 3.00 12.11 -3.46
CA SER A 144 2.26 11.94 -4.71
C SER A 144 3.10 11.25 -5.77
N MET A 145 4.37 11.65 -5.94
CA MET A 145 5.29 10.96 -6.86
C MET A 145 5.45 9.49 -6.49
N ALA A 146 5.67 9.17 -5.21
CA ALA A 146 5.78 7.77 -4.77
C ALA A 146 4.50 6.96 -5.07
N ILE A 147 3.33 7.54 -4.84
CA ILE A 147 2.03 6.92 -5.11
C ILE A 147 1.86 6.61 -6.61
N PHE A 148 2.03 7.62 -7.47
CA PHE A 148 1.88 7.44 -8.92
C PHE A 148 2.96 6.55 -9.51
N SER A 149 4.20 6.62 -9.01
CA SER A 149 5.27 5.69 -9.41
C SER A 149 4.94 4.26 -9.04
N GLY A 150 4.33 4.00 -7.88
CA GLY A 150 3.89 2.66 -7.51
C GLY A 150 2.78 2.13 -8.42
N GLN A 151 1.82 2.97 -8.81
CA GLN A 151 0.80 2.61 -9.80
C GLN A 151 1.42 2.28 -11.16
N PHE A 152 2.33 3.12 -11.63
CA PHE A 152 3.07 2.86 -12.86
C PHE A 152 3.86 1.55 -12.80
N LEU A 153 4.57 1.30 -11.69
CA LEU A 153 5.38 0.09 -11.53
C LEU A 153 4.51 -1.17 -11.42
N SER A 154 3.26 -1.05 -10.94
CA SER A 154 2.32 -2.17 -10.84
C SER A 154 2.01 -2.81 -12.20
N SER A 155 2.02 -2.05 -13.29
CA SER A 155 1.81 -2.58 -14.65
C SER A 155 2.94 -3.50 -15.13
N PHE A 156 4.17 -3.34 -14.61
CA PHE A 156 5.27 -4.24 -14.95
C PHE A 156 5.11 -5.63 -14.31
N MET A 157 4.36 -5.73 -13.21
CA MET A 157 4.15 -7.02 -12.55
C MET A 157 3.47 -8.02 -13.49
N GLU A 158 2.48 -7.56 -14.25
CA GLU A 158 1.79 -8.34 -15.27
C GLU A 158 2.73 -8.73 -16.42
N ILE A 159 3.46 -7.75 -16.96
CA ILE A 159 4.37 -7.94 -18.12
C ILE A 159 5.47 -8.97 -17.83
N ILE A 160 6.03 -8.96 -16.61
CA ILE A 160 7.19 -9.79 -16.26
C ILE A 160 6.79 -11.23 -15.94
N LEU A 161 5.69 -11.44 -15.22
CA LEU A 161 5.35 -12.74 -14.64
C LEU A 161 4.38 -13.55 -15.48
N GLY A 162 3.55 -12.91 -16.33
CA GLY A 162 2.70 -13.54 -17.35
C GLY A 162 1.52 -14.39 -16.86
N ASP A 163 1.66 -15.08 -15.73
CA ASP A 163 0.60 -15.87 -15.09
C ASP A 163 0.00 -15.13 -13.88
N SER A 164 -1.32 -14.99 -13.85
CA SER A 164 -2.02 -14.23 -12.80
C SER A 164 -1.75 -14.80 -11.40
N SER A 165 -1.69 -16.13 -11.25
CA SER A 165 -1.43 -16.77 -9.95
C SER A 165 -0.01 -16.50 -9.47
N VAL A 166 0.97 -16.52 -10.37
CA VAL A 166 2.35 -16.13 -10.08
C VAL A 166 2.44 -14.65 -9.71
N VAL A 167 1.72 -13.76 -10.41
CA VAL A 167 1.70 -12.33 -10.07
C VAL A 167 1.16 -12.10 -8.66
N PHE A 168 0.06 -12.76 -8.29
CA PHE A 168 -0.50 -12.66 -6.95
C PHE A 168 0.45 -13.20 -5.88
N ARG A 169 1.11 -14.34 -6.10
CA ARG A 169 2.15 -14.84 -5.17
C ARG A 169 3.32 -13.87 -5.05
N GLY A 170 3.82 -13.36 -6.17
CA GLY A 170 4.88 -12.36 -6.19
C GLY A 170 4.50 -11.13 -5.36
N THR A 171 3.29 -10.61 -5.56
CA THR A 171 2.81 -9.45 -4.81
C THR A 171 2.61 -9.74 -3.32
N ALA A 172 2.14 -10.94 -2.95
CA ALA A 172 2.09 -11.38 -1.55
C ALA A 172 3.49 -11.41 -0.92
N THR A 173 4.50 -11.93 -1.63
CA THR A 173 5.88 -11.94 -1.13
C THR A 173 6.46 -10.54 -0.97
N ILE A 174 6.15 -9.62 -1.89
CA ILE A 174 6.53 -8.20 -1.76
C ILE A 174 5.91 -7.61 -0.49
N ALA A 175 4.62 -7.83 -0.25
CA ALA A 175 3.94 -7.32 0.94
C ALA A 175 4.58 -7.85 2.24
N VAL A 176 4.92 -9.14 2.31
CA VAL A 176 5.65 -9.73 3.45
C VAL A 176 7.05 -9.13 3.60
N ALA A 177 7.79 -8.97 2.50
CA ALA A 177 9.12 -8.35 2.53
C ALA A 177 9.07 -6.91 3.05
N VAL A 178 8.03 -6.16 2.71
CA VAL A 178 7.81 -4.80 3.22
C VAL A 178 7.56 -4.77 4.72
N ILE A 179 6.77 -5.72 5.25
CA ILE A 179 6.57 -5.84 6.71
C ILE A 179 7.94 -6.01 7.39
N VAL A 180 8.76 -6.95 6.91
CA VAL A 180 10.09 -7.23 7.47
C VAL A 180 10.99 -5.99 7.36
N ALA A 181 11.03 -5.33 6.20
CA ALA A 181 11.81 -4.12 5.98
C ALA A 181 11.40 -2.99 6.94
N LEU A 182 10.10 -2.73 7.06
CA LEU A 182 9.58 -1.71 7.97
C LEU A 182 9.84 -2.05 9.44
N MET A 183 9.79 -3.33 9.83
CA MET A 183 10.18 -3.77 11.19
C MET A 183 11.66 -3.50 11.47
N VAL A 184 12.55 -3.84 10.54
CA VAL A 184 13.99 -3.59 10.69
C VAL A 184 14.28 -2.09 10.76
N ILE A 185 13.67 -1.29 9.89
CA ILE A 185 13.82 0.17 9.88
C ILE A 185 13.29 0.78 11.18
N HIS A 186 12.10 0.37 11.62
CA HIS A 186 11.47 0.89 12.83
C HIS A 186 12.30 0.55 14.08
N ARG A 187 12.82 -0.68 14.19
CA ARG A 187 13.72 -1.09 15.28
C ARG A 187 14.99 -0.24 15.29
N LYS A 188 15.68 -0.09 14.15
CA LYS A 188 16.91 0.72 14.06
C LYS A 188 16.68 2.18 14.47
N ARG A 189 15.52 2.75 14.15
CA ARG A 189 15.15 4.11 14.56
C ARG A 189 14.94 4.24 16.06
N ARG A 190 14.23 3.27 16.67
CA ARG A 190 13.98 3.26 18.11
C ARG A 190 15.28 3.15 18.91
N PHE A 191 16.26 2.38 18.44
CA PHE A 191 17.58 2.25 19.07
C PHE A 191 18.47 3.49 18.94
N LYS A 192 18.32 4.30 17.88
CA LYS A 192 19.08 5.56 17.74
C LYS A 192 18.57 6.70 18.62
N THR A 193 17.36 6.57 19.16
CA THR A 193 16.68 7.59 19.99
C THR A 193 16.63 7.24 21.48
N ALA A 194 17.15 6.07 21.87
CA ALA A 194 17.29 5.63 23.25
C ALA A 194 18.74 5.78 23.69
#